data_AF-A0A6N7XPE3-F1
#
_entry.id   AF-A0A6N7XPE3-F1
#
_cell.length_a   1.000
_cell.length_b   1.000
_cell.length_c   1.000
_cell.angle_alpha   90.00
_cell.angle_beta   90.00
_cell.angle_gamma   90.00
#
_symmetry.space_group_name_H-M   'P 1'
#
loop_
_entity.id
_entity.type
_entity.pdbx_description
1 polymer ?
#
loop_
_entity_poly.entity_id
_entity_poly.type
_entity_poly.pdbx_seq_one_letter_code
_entity_poly.pdbx_strand_id
1 'polypeptide(L)'
;MTRVLILGANGAISKAAINSFLENTSYTLRLFLRDANRLPDYASDRIRVREGDATNFEDVNSAMEDVDIVFASLSGELDKEASTIVKAMEQNKVDRLIFVAALGIYNEVPGEFGEWVNEQIHNYLPIYKKAADTIESSKLNYTILRPAWLSDINEIDYEITHKDEPFKGTEVSRKSVAAVAVQIAKNPELYLKDNIGISKPNTDFSKPSWK
;
A
#
# COMPACT_ATOMS: atom_id res chain seq x y z
N MET A 1 5.77 -2.83 -21.99
CA MET A 1 4.51 -2.46 -21.31
C MET A 1 4.68 -2.81 -19.85
N THR A 2 4.51 -1.87 -18.92
CA THR A 2 4.76 -2.12 -17.49
C THR A 2 3.74 -3.10 -16.92
N ARG A 3 4.23 -4.02 -16.09
CA ARG A 3 3.46 -5.10 -15.45
C ARG A 3 3.48 -4.87 -13.95
N VAL A 4 2.30 -4.59 -13.39
CA VAL A 4 2.14 -4.30 -11.96
C VAL A 4 1.50 -5.50 -11.27
N LEU A 5 2.20 -6.09 -10.31
CA LEU A 5 1.65 -7.07 -9.39
C LEU A 5 0.96 -6.37 -8.23
N ILE A 6 -0.31 -6.66 -8.00
CA ILE A 6 -1.10 -6.14 -6.88
C ILE A 6 -1.36 -7.28 -5.90
N LEU A 7 -0.63 -7.27 -4.79
CA LEU A 7 -0.83 -8.20 -3.68
C LEU A 7 -1.93 -7.66 -2.76
N GLY A 8 -2.95 -8.50 -2.51
CA GLY A 8 -4.15 -8.06 -1.80
C GLY A 8 -5.16 -7.39 -2.71
N ALA A 9 -5.35 -7.93 -3.92
CA ALA A 9 -6.14 -7.30 -4.98
C ALA A 9 -7.61 -6.98 -4.61
N ASN A 10 -8.18 -7.66 -3.60
CA ASN A 10 -9.54 -7.38 -3.12
C ASN A 10 -9.62 -6.25 -2.06
N GLY A 11 -8.49 -5.71 -1.60
CA GLY A 11 -8.44 -4.58 -0.67
C GLY A 11 -9.07 -3.32 -1.27
N ALA A 12 -9.66 -2.46 -0.45
CA ALA A 12 -10.37 -1.29 -0.95
C ALA A 12 -9.45 -0.27 -1.64
N ILE A 13 -8.22 -0.08 -1.14
CA ILE A 13 -7.19 0.71 -1.84
C ILE A 13 -6.77 0.00 -3.14
N SER A 14 -6.55 -1.31 -3.10
CA SER A 14 -6.22 -2.10 -4.31
C SER A 14 -7.27 -1.95 -5.40
N LYS A 15 -8.57 -2.02 -5.08
CA LYS A 15 -9.65 -1.81 -6.06
C LYS A 15 -9.61 -0.41 -6.68
N ALA A 16 -9.38 0.62 -5.86
CA ALA A 16 -9.23 1.98 -6.35
C ALA A 16 -7.99 2.12 -7.26
N ALA A 17 -6.87 1.47 -6.92
CA ALA A 17 -5.66 1.47 -7.73
C ALA A 17 -5.83 0.69 -9.04
N ILE A 18 -6.51 -0.47 -9.02
CA ILE A 18 -6.83 -1.26 -10.21
C ILE A 18 -7.61 -0.42 -11.21
N ASN A 19 -8.71 0.22 -10.77
CA ASN A 19 -9.51 1.09 -11.64
C ASN A 19 -8.65 2.24 -12.20
N SER A 20 -7.86 2.90 -11.36
CA SER A 20 -7.00 4.00 -11.78
C SER A 20 -5.93 3.58 -12.80
N PHE A 21 -5.31 2.41 -12.62
CA PHE A 21 -4.39 1.85 -13.63
C PHE A 21 -5.09 1.53 -14.94
N LEU A 22 -6.28 0.93 -14.89
CA LEU A 22 -7.04 0.62 -16.11
C LEU A 22 -7.45 1.89 -16.85
N GLU A 23 -7.88 2.93 -16.15
CA GLU A 23 -8.35 4.18 -16.75
C GLU A 23 -7.19 5.06 -17.27
N ASN A 24 -6.07 5.14 -16.54
CA ASN A 24 -5.07 6.19 -16.73
C ASN A 24 -3.72 5.70 -17.25
N THR A 25 -3.56 4.40 -17.51
CA THR A 25 -2.33 3.84 -18.07
C THR A 25 -2.60 2.73 -19.07
N SER A 26 -1.57 2.39 -19.84
CA SER A 26 -1.52 1.18 -20.66
C SER A 26 -0.80 0.04 -19.91
N TYR A 27 -0.91 -0.06 -18.59
CA TYR A 27 -0.23 -1.12 -17.84
C TYR A 27 -1.07 -2.40 -17.86
N THR A 28 -0.40 -3.55 -17.69
CA THR A 28 -1.07 -4.82 -17.40
C THR A 28 -0.97 -5.14 -15.92
N LEU A 29 -2.00 -5.74 -15.37
CA LEU A 29 -2.12 -6.01 -13.94
C LEU A 29 -2.06 -7.51 -13.70
N ARG A 30 -1.30 -7.90 -12.67
CA ARG A 30 -1.32 -9.24 -12.08
C ARG A 30 -2.00 -9.09 -10.72
N LEU A 31 -3.19 -9.63 -10.57
CA LEU A 31 -3.99 -9.52 -9.35
C LEU A 31 -3.77 -10.77 -8.51
N PHE A 32 -3.27 -10.59 -7.29
CA PHE A 32 -2.98 -11.69 -6.38
C PHE A 32 -3.82 -11.56 -5.10
N LEU A 33 -4.54 -12.63 -4.76
CA LEU A 33 -5.43 -12.70 -3.61
C LEU A 33 -5.77 -14.16 -3.27
N ARG A 34 -6.35 -14.39 -2.09
CA ARG A 34 -6.69 -15.76 -1.65
C ARG A 34 -7.88 -16.41 -2.37
N ASP A 35 -8.82 -15.61 -2.84
CA ASP A 35 -10.06 -16.08 -3.48
C ASP A 35 -10.48 -15.09 -4.56
N ALA A 36 -10.33 -15.51 -5.83
CA ALA A 36 -10.59 -14.72 -7.01
C ALA A 36 -12.08 -14.37 -7.19
N ASN A 37 -12.99 -15.17 -6.62
CA ASN A 37 -14.44 -14.92 -6.72
C ASN A 37 -14.87 -13.63 -6.01
N ARG A 38 -14.01 -13.07 -5.17
CA ARG A 38 -14.25 -11.81 -4.46
C ARG A 38 -13.99 -10.58 -5.32
N LEU A 39 -13.32 -10.74 -6.47
CA LEU A 39 -13.10 -9.64 -7.41
C LEU A 39 -14.33 -9.42 -8.28
N PRO A 40 -14.67 -8.15 -8.56
CA PRO A 40 -15.60 -7.87 -9.65
C PRO A 40 -14.97 -8.27 -10.99
N ASP A 41 -15.81 -8.53 -11.98
CA ASP A 41 -15.33 -8.61 -13.36
C ASP A 41 -14.97 -7.21 -13.85
N TYR A 42 -13.67 -6.99 -14.08
CA TYR A 42 -13.15 -5.73 -14.59
C TYR A 42 -13.26 -5.59 -16.12
N ALA A 43 -13.76 -6.62 -16.82
CA ALA A 43 -13.98 -6.65 -18.27
C ALA A 43 -12.77 -6.13 -19.09
N SER A 44 -11.56 -6.55 -18.71
CA SER A 44 -10.30 -6.06 -19.28
C SER A 44 -9.34 -7.21 -19.59
N ASP A 45 -8.83 -7.23 -20.82
CA ASP A 45 -7.82 -8.20 -21.30
C ASP A 45 -6.42 -7.95 -20.70
N ARG A 46 -6.24 -6.82 -20.00
CA ARG A 46 -4.97 -6.44 -19.34
C ARG A 46 -4.81 -7.03 -17.95
N ILE A 47 -5.79 -7.77 -17.43
CA ILE A 47 -5.77 -8.39 -16.10
C ILE A 47 -5.47 -9.88 -16.21
N ARG A 48 -4.56 -10.35 -15.34
CA ARG A 48 -4.43 -11.77 -15.02
C ARG A 48 -4.59 -11.94 -13.52
N VAL A 49 -5.37 -12.92 -13.10
CA VAL A 49 -5.62 -13.22 -11.68
C VAL A 49 -4.86 -14.48 -11.29
N ARG A 50 -4.26 -14.46 -10.10
CA ARG A 50 -3.63 -15.63 -9.48
C ARG A 50 -4.10 -15.74 -8.05
N GLU A 51 -4.54 -16.93 -7.67
CA GLU A 51 -4.86 -17.24 -6.28
C GLU A 51 -3.60 -17.64 -5.51
N GLY A 52 -3.50 -17.21 -4.26
CA GLY A 52 -2.40 -17.58 -3.36
C GLY A 52 -2.45 -16.84 -2.03
N ASP A 53 -1.61 -17.25 -1.09
CA ASP A 53 -1.44 -16.60 0.21
C ASP A 53 -0.14 -15.78 0.27
N ALA A 54 -0.24 -14.51 0.67
CA ALA A 54 0.92 -13.62 0.78
C ALA A 54 1.89 -14.04 1.89
N THR A 55 1.46 -14.89 2.83
CA THR A 55 2.34 -15.50 3.84
C THR A 55 3.16 -16.67 3.28
N ASN A 56 2.75 -17.26 2.14
CA ASN A 56 3.41 -18.39 1.51
C ASN A 56 4.44 -17.92 0.48
N PHE A 57 5.69 -18.30 0.69
CA PHE A 57 6.78 -17.90 -0.19
C PHE A 57 6.64 -18.40 -1.63
N GLU A 58 6.21 -19.64 -1.85
CA GLU A 58 6.10 -20.20 -3.21
C GLU A 58 4.97 -19.54 -3.99
N ASP A 59 3.85 -19.22 -3.32
CA ASP A 59 2.74 -18.50 -3.93
C ASP A 59 3.17 -17.10 -4.39
N VAL A 60 3.87 -16.35 -3.53
CA VAL A 60 4.35 -15.01 -3.86
C VAL A 60 5.48 -15.06 -4.89
N ASN A 61 6.43 -15.98 -4.75
CA ASN A 61 7.55 -16.15 -5.68
C ASN A 61 7.05 -16.45 -7.10
N SER A 62 6.07 -17.34 -7.24
CA SER A 62 5.47 -17.65 -8.54
C SER A 62 4.61 -16.50 -9.11
N ALA A 63 4.13 -15.58 -8.28
CA ALA A 63 3.43 -14.37 -8.73
C ALA A 63 4.37 -13.27 -9.25
N MET A 64 5.68 -13.36 -8.99
CA MET A 64 6.69 -12.39 -9.46
C MET A 64 7.10 -12.58 -10.93
N GLU A 65 6.62 -13.64 -11.59
CA GLU A 65 6.88 -13.88 -13.00
C GLU A 65 6.33 -12.74 -13.87
N ASP A 66 7.17 -12.18 -14.75
CA ASP A 66 6.81 -11.06 -15.62
C ASP A 66 6.27 -9.83 -14.85
N VAL A 67 6.91 -9.46 -13.74
CA VAL A 67 6.54 -8.29 -12.93
C VAL A 67 7.64 -7.24 -12.98
N ASP A 68 7.25 -5.97 -13.16
CA ASP A 68 8.17 -4.83 -13.11
C ASP A 68 8.05 -4.06 -11.78
N ILE A 69 6.82 -3.96 -11.24
CA ILE A 69 6.51 -3.21 -10.02
C ILE A 69 5.55 -4.03 -9.15
N VAL A 70 5.80 -4.05 -7.85
CA VAL A 70 4.88 -4.65 -6.87
C VAL A 70 4.18 -3.55 -6.09
N PHE A 71 2.85 -3.58 -6.07
CA PHE A 71 2.02 -2.80 -5.17
C PHE A 71 1.37 -3.75 -4.15
N ALA A 72 1.71 -3.60 -2.88
CA ALA A 72 1.18 -4.42 -1.80
C ALA A 72 0.27 -3.59 -0.89
N SER A 73 -1.02 -3.92 -0.89
CA SER A 73 -2.00 -3.38 0.05
C SER A 73 -2.73 -4.56 0.68
N LEU A 74 -2.14 -5.06 1.74
CA LEU A 74 -2.51 -6.29 2.42
C LEU A 74 -3.08 -5.99 3.81
N SER A 75 -3.67 -7.02 4.41
CA SER A 75 -4.17 -6.99 5.78
C SER A 75 -4.00 -8.39 6.36
N GLY A 76 -3.56 -8.50 7.62
CA GLY A 76 -3.33 -9.78 8.27
C GLY A 76 -1.96 -9.83 8.91
N GLU A 77 -1.19 -10.88 8.62
CA GLU A 77 0.13 -11.13 9.18
C GLU A 77 1.22 -10.35 8.41
N LEU A 78 1.09 -9.02 8.38
CA LEU A 78 1.90 -8.14 7.52
C LEU A 78 3.41 -8.30 7.72
N ASP A 79 3.87 -8.68 8.91
CA ASP A 79 5.29 -8.93 9.17
C ASP A 79 5.81 -10.17 8.43
N LYS A 80 5.01 -11.24 8.40
CA LYS A 80 5.29 -12.44 7.59
C LYS A 80 5.17 -12.15 6.10
N GLU A 81 4.12 -11.44 5.70
CA GLU A 81 3.88 -11.07 4.31
C GLU A 81 5.02 -10.20 3.77
N ALA A 82 5.47 -9.18 4.51
CA ALA A 82 6.60 -8.35 4.13
C ALA A 82 7.89 -9.17 3.96
N SER A 83 8.17 -10.10 4.88
CA SER A 83 9.34 -10.98 4.79
C SER A 83 9.29 -11.84 3.52
N THR A 84 8.12 -12.41 3.22
CA THR A 84 7.89 -13.22 2.02
C THR A 84 8.04 -12.38 0.74
N ILE A 85 7.45 -11.19 0.71
CA ILE A 85 7.50 -10.27 -0.43
C ILE A 85 8.94 -9.87 -0.73
N VAL A 86 9.68 -9.40 0.28
CA VAL A 86 11.08 -8.97 0.12
C VAL A 86 11.91 -10.12 -0.45
N LYS A 87 11.81 -11.32 0.13
CA LYS A 87 12.55 -12.49 -0.32
C LYS A 87 12.22 -12.86 -1.77
N ALA A 88 10.94 -12.89 -2.13
CA ALA A 88 10.49 -13.22 -3.48
C ALA A 88 10.94 -12.17 -4.52
N MET A 89 10.82 -10.88 -4.18
CA MET A 89 11.27 -9.78 -5.03
C MET A 89 12.77 -9.83 -5.28
N GLU A 90 13.59 -10.01 -4.24
CA GLU A 90 15.04 -10.12 -4.36
C GLU A 90 15.45 -11.35 -5.21
N GLN A 91 14.80 -12.50 -5.03
CA GLN A 91 15.07 -13.71 -5.80
C GLN A 91 14.76 -13.56 -7.29
N ASN A 92 13.69 -12.83 -7.63
CA ASN A 92 13.26 -12.60 -9.01
C ASN A 92 13.82 -11.31 -9.62
N LYS A 93 14.66 -10.56 -8.87
CA LYS A 93 15.23 -9.27 -9.30
C LYS A 93 14.15 -8.24 -9.68
N VAL A 94 13.01 -8.27 -9.00
CA VAL A 94 11.95 -7.26 -9.10
C VAL A 94 12.22 -6.24 -8.00
N ASP A 95 12.61 -5.02 -8.37
CA ASP A 95 13.23 -4.10 -7.40
C ASP A 95 12.26 -3.04 -6.85
N ARG A 96 11.21 -2.67 -7.61
CA ARG A 96 10.31 -1.59 -7.22
C ARG A 96 9.14 -2.08 -6.38
N LEU A 97 9.11 -1.69 -5.10
CA LEU A 97 8.03 -2.01 -4.15
C LEU A 97 7.27 -0.76 -3.71
N ILE A 98 5.94 -0.78 -3.77
CA ILE A 98 5.05 0.20 -3.14
C ILE A 98 4.25 -0.56 -2.08
N PHE A 99 4.39 -0.20 -0.81
CA PHE A 99 3.81 -0.98 0.30
C PHE A 99 2.94 -0.11 1.20
N VAL A 100 1.68 -0.49 1.42
CA VAL A 100 0.79 0.20 2.35
C VAL A 100 0.98 -0.33 3.77
N ALA A 101 1.42 0.54 4.67
CA ALA A 101 1.51 0.32 6.11
C ALA A 101 0.42 1.12 6.84
N ALA A 102 0.69 1.56 8.07
CA ALA A 102 -0.22 2.33 8.89
C ALA A 102 0.49 3.57 9.46
N LEU A 103 -0.25 4.66 9.64
CA LEU A 103 0.17 5.77 10.49
C LEU A 103 0.39 5.31 11.94
N GLY A 104 1.26 6.01 12.67
CA GLY A 104 1.52 5.82 14.09
C GLY A 104 2.56 4.75 14.42
N ILE A 105 3.07 4.02 13.41
CA ILE A 105 4.06 2.94 13.62
C ILE A 105 5.43 3.44 14.10
N TYR A 106 5.69 4.75 14.00
CA TYR A 106 6.90 5.41 14.50
C TYR A 106 6.59 6.50 15.53
N ASN A 107 5.39 6.50 16.13
CA ASN A 107 4.93 7.54 17.06
C ASN A 107 4.99 8.96 16.45
N GLU A 108 4.75 9.07 15.15
CA GLU A 108 4.88 10.30 14.38
C GLU A 108 3.62 11.18 14.40
N VAL A 109 2.52 10.68 14.95
CA VAL A 109 1.21 11.34 14.95
C VAL A 109 1.07 12.11 16.27
N PRO A 110 1.06 13.45 16.24
CA PRO A 110 1.02 14.25 17.46
C PRO A 110 -0.41 14.44 18.00
N GLY A 111 -0.50 14.90 19.24
CA GLY A 111 -1.73 15.41 19.85
C GLY A 111 -2.82 14.37 20.08
N GLU A 112 -4.04 14.85 20.31
CA GLU A 112 -5.22 14.03 20.63
C GLU A 112 -5.51 12.97 19.56
N PHE A 113 -5.23 13.29 18.29
CA PHE A 113 -5.40 12.31 17.21
C PHE A 113 -4.42 11.14 17.33
N GLY A 114 -3.17 11.39 17.71
CA GLY A 114 -2.18 10.32 17.95
C GLY A 114 -2.61 9.39 19.08
N GLU A 115 -3.12 9.96 20.18
CA GLU A 115 -3.70 9.19 21.30
C GLU A 115 -4.89 8.35 20.83
N TRP A 116 -5.81 8.96 20.09
CA TRP A 116 -6.97 8.28 19.52
C TRP A 116 -6.56 7.13 18.58
N VAL A 117 -5.60 7.36 17.66
CA VAL A 117 -5.08 6.31 16.77
C VAL A 117 -4.53 5.14 17.58
N ASN A 118 -3.75 5.41 18.62
CA ASN A 118 -3.19 4.37 19.48
C ASN A 118 -4.31 3.56 20.16
N GLU A 119 -5.33 4.22 20.70
CA GLU A 119 -6.50 3.53 21.27
C GLU A 119 -7.18 2.60 20.25
N GLN A 120 -7.32 3.03 18.99
CA GLN A 120 -8.00 2.23 17.97
C GLN A 120 -7.18 1.03 17.48
N ILE A 121 -5.85 1.17 17.32
CA ILE A 121 -5.03 0.18 16.59
C ILE A 121 -3.75 -0.27 17.29
N HIS A 122 -3.52 0.04 18.57
CA HIS A 122 -2.30 -0.34 19.31
C HIS A 122 -1.87 -1.80 19.14
N ASN A 123 -2.83 -2.74 19.11
CA ASN A 123 -2.54 -4.16 18.96
C ASN A 123 -1.94 -4.53 17.59
N TYR A 124 -2.18 -3.71 16.57
CA TYR A 124 -1.69 -3.93 15.21
C TYR A 124 -0.39 -3.18 14.94
N LEU A 125 -0.15 -2.03 15.59
CA LEU A 125 1.04 -1.19 15.35
C LEU A 125 2.37 -1.97 15.38
N PRO A 126 2.63 -2.90 16.32
CA PRO A 126 3.87 -3.69 16.31
C PRO A 126 4.06 -4.54 15.05
N ILE A 127 2.99 -5.13 14.52
CA ILE A 127 3.02 -5.98 13.32
C ILE A 127 3.33 -5.11 12.09
N TYR A 128 2.65 -3.97 11.96
CA TYR A 128 2.88 -3.03 10.87
C TYR A 128 4.28 -2.42 10.93
N LYS A 129 4.76 -2.07 12.13
CA LYS A 129 6.12 -1.56 12.33
C LYS A 129 7.16 -2.60 11.89
N LYS A 130 7.01 -3.85 12.32
CA LYS A 130 7.93 -4.94 11.94
C LYS A 130 7.95 -5.19 10.43
N ALA A 131 6.80 -5.10 9.77
CA ALA A 131 6.70 -5.16 8.31
C ALA A 131 7.48 -4.01 7.65
N ALA A 132 7.27 -2.77 8.10
CA ALA A 132 7.99 -1.60 7.61
C ALA A 132 9.50 -1.71 7.84
N ASP A 133 9.95 -2.06 9.05
CA ASP A 133 11.36 -2.24 9.39
C ASP A 133 12.03 -3.31 8.50
N THR A 134 11.31 -4.39 8.17
CA THR A 134 11.79 -5.46 7.27
C THR A 134 12.03 -4.94 5.86
N ILE A 135 11.10 -4.14 5.34
CA ILE A 135 11.20 -3.52 4.02
C ILE A 135 12.31 -2.48 3.99
N GLU A 136 12.38 -1.62 5.01
CA GLU A 136 13.42 -0.57 5.11
C GLU A 136 14.84 -1.15 5.19
N SER A 137 14.98 -2.34 5.77
CA SER A 137 16.26 -3.07 5.87
C SER A 137 16.62 -3.84 4.60
N SER A 138 15.72 -3.93 3.62
CA SER A 138 15.94 -4.66 2.36
C SER A 138 16.79 -3.85 1.37
N LYS A 139 17.19 -4.51 0.27
CA LYS A 139 17.90 -3.82 -0.83
C LYS A 139 16.96 -3.13 -1.82
N LEU A 140 15.65 -3.35 -1.68
CA LEU A 140 14.65 -2.94 -2.65
C LEU A 140 14.55 -1.42 -2.78
N ASN A 141 14.14 -1.00 -3.97
CA ASN A 141 13.65 0.35 -4.24
C ASN A 141 12.19 0.47 -3.75
N TYR A 142 12.04 0.59 -2.43
CA TYR A 142 10.72 0.66 -1.79
C TYR A 142 10.18 2.08 -1.69
N THR A 143 8.85 2.19 -1.56
CA THR A 143 8.16 3.34 -0.98
C THR A 143 7.10 2.79 -0.04
N ILE A 144 7.17 3.15 1.24
CA ILE A 144 6.16 2.79 2.24
C ILE A 144 5.14 3.92 2.32
N LEU A 145 3.85 3.58 2.29
CA LEU A 145 2.74 4.51 2.40
C LEU A 145 2.08 4.34 3.77
N ARG A 146 2.05 5.39 4.58
CA ARG A 146 1.35 5.46 5.87
C ARG A 146 0.13 6.38 5.71
N PRO A 147 -1.01 5.87 5.23
CA PRO A 147 -2.19 6.69 5.08
C PRO A 147 -2.75 7.11 6.44
N ALA A 148 -3.36 8.28 6.49
CA ALA A 148 -4.23 8.73 7.57
C ALA A 148 -5.50 7.86 7.64
N TRP A 149 -6.46 8.23 8.48
CA TRP A 149 -7.66 7.42 8.66
C TRP A 149 -8.50 7.33 7.38
N LEU A 150 -8.71 6.11 6.87
CA LEU A 150 -9.21 5.87 5.51
C LEU A 150 -10.72 6.09 5.36
N SER A 151 -11.11 7.03 4.51
CA SER A 151 -12.50 7.28 4.11
C SER A 151 -12.83 6.70 2.72
N ASP A 152 -14.12 6.52 2.45
CA ASP A 152 -14.66 6.14 1.13
C ASP A 152 -15.13 7.35 0.30
N ILE A 153 -14.74 8.57 0.70
CA ILE A 153 -15.07 9.79 -0.06
C ILE A 153 -14.43 9.69 -1.45
N ASN A 154 -15.23 9.94 -2.49
CA ASN A 154 -14.78 9.87 -3.88
C ASN A 154 -14.03 11.15 -4.29
N GLU A 155 -12.85 11.36 -3.72
CA GLU A 155 -11.98 12.50 -4.01
C GLU A 155 -10.52 12.08 -4.15
N ILE A 156 -9.73 12.89 -4.86
CA ILE A 156 -8.27 12.82 -4.84
C ILE A 156 -7.80 14.16 -4.29
N ASP A 157 -7.55 14.18 -3.00
CA ASP A 157 -7.04 15.30 -2.23
C ASP A 157 -6.09 14.76 -1.16
N TYR A 158 -4.82 15.13 -1.24
CA TYR A 158 -3.80 14.65 -0.32
C TYR A 158 -2.60 15.61 -0.22
N GLU A 159 -1.94 15.58 0.94
CA GLU A 159 -0.59 16.06 1.17
C GLU A 159 0.31 14.90 1.63
N ILE A 160 1.62 15.12 1.57
CA ILE A 160 2.64 14.15 1.92
C ILE A 160 3.47 14.68 3.09
N THR A 161 3.77 13.81 4.05
CA THR A 161 4.81 14.04 5.06
C THR A 161 5.85 12.93 4.98
N HIS A 162 7.11 13.22 5.27
CA HIS A 162 8.18 12.22 5.29
C HIS A 162 8.29 11.54 6.67
N LYS A 163 9.14 10.51 6.78
CA LYS A 163 9.31 9.74 8.02
C LYS A 163 9.74 10.59 9.21
N ASP A 164 10.64 11.55 8.96
CA ASP A 164 11.24 12.39 9.98
C ASP A 164 10.45 13.69 10.23
N GLU A 165 9.27 13.81 9.62
CA GLU A 165 8.36 14.95 9.78
C GLU A 165 7.16 14.57 10.66
N PRO A 166 6.63 15.51 11.47
CA PRO A 166 5.35 15.30 12.14
C PRO A 166 4.25 14.99 11.12
N PHE A 167 3.47 13.95 11.40
CA PHE A 167 2.31 13.61 10.58
C PHE A 167 1.27 14.75 10.65
N LYS A 168 0.65 15.06 9.51
CA LYS A 168 -0.42 16.07 9.39
C LYS A 168 -1.73 15.42 9.00
N GLY A 169 -2.85 16.04 9.36
CA GLY A 169 -4.18 15.59 8.95
C GLY A 169 -4.62 14.28 9.61
N THR A 170 -5.94 14.12 9.73
CA THR A 170 -6.56 12.99 10.45
C THR A 170 -7.12 11.92 9.52
N GLU A 171 -7.42 12.28 8.28
CA GLU A 171 -8.17 11.42 7.36
C GLU A 171 -7.66 11.53 5.94
N VAL A 172 -7.93 10.51 5.12
CA VAL A 172 -7.61 10.51 3.69
C VAL A 172 -8.52 9.54 2.95
N SER A 173 -8.90 9.86 1.71
CA SER A 173 -9.66 8.92 0.91
C SER A 173 -8.79 7.75 0.44
N ARG A 174 -9.38 6.55 0.33
CA ARG A 174 -8.71 5.40 -0.31
C ARG A 174 -8.30 5.69 -1.75
N LYS A 175 -9.06 6.55 -2.44
CA LYS A 175 -8.79 6.98 -3.80
C LYS A 175 -7.54 7.88 -3.90
N SER A 176 -7.30 8.75 -2.92
CA SER A 176 -6.05 9.52 -2.81
C SER A 176 -4.84 8.61 -2.63
N VAL A 177 -4.92 7.63 -1.72
CA VAL A 177 -3.81 6.68 -1.50
C VAL A 177 -3.51 5.86 -2.75
N ALA A 178 -4.55 5.39 -3.44
CA ALA A 178 -4.41 4.71 -4.72
C ALA A 178 -3.79 5.61 -5.81
N ALA A 179 -4.15 6.90 -5.85
CA ALA A 179 -3.58 7.85 -6.78
C ALA A 179 -2.07 8.04 -6.55
N VAL A 180 -1.62 8.12 -5.30
CA VAL A 180 -0.19 8.18 -4.95
C VAL A 180 0.55 6.93 -5.46
N ALA A 181 0.01 5.73 -5.21
CA ALA A 181 0.60 4.48 -5.69
C ALA A 181 0.71 4.43 -7.22
N VAL A 182 -0.32 4.89 -7.94
CA VAL A 182 -0.30 4.94 -9.41
C VAL A 182 0.70 5.98 -9.92
N GLN A 183 0.83 7.14 -9.27
CA GLN A 183 1.83 8.15 -9.62
C GLN A 183 3.26 7.63 -9.43
N ILE A 184 3.52 6.93 -8.33
CA ILE A 184 4.80 6.26 -8.09
C ILE A 184 5.06 5.21 -9.18
N ALA A 185 4.07 4.39 -9.53
CA ALA A 185 4.24 3.38 -10.57
C ALA A 185 4.51 3.99 -11.96
N LYS A 186 3.97 5.17 -12.25
CA LYS A 186 4.23 5.93 -13.49
C LYS A 186 5.61 6.59 -13.51
N ASN A 187 6.12 6.97 -12.34
CA ASN A 187 7.42 7.61 -12.15
C ASN A 187 8.22 6.84 -11.09
N PRO A 188 8.80 5.67 -11.41
CA PRO A 188 9.38 4.77 -10.41
C PRO A 188 10.48 5.39 -9.53
N GLU A 189 11.16 6.44 -9.99
CA GLU A 189 12.19 7.17 -9.23
C GLU A 189 11.63 8.06 -8.10
N LEU A 190 10.32 8.27 -8.05
CA LEU A 190 9.65 9.09 -7.04
C LEU A 190 9.60 8.35 -5.70
N TYR A 191 10.04 9.01 -4.62
CA TYR A 191 10.05 8.49 -3.24
C TYR A 191 10.84 7.17 -3.05
N LEU A 192 11.97 7.01 -3.76
CA LEU A 192 12.84 5.86 -3.57
C LEU A 192 13.38 5.79 -2.14
N LYS A 193 13.22 4.62 -1.52
CA LYS A 193 13.65 4.31 -0.15
C LYS A 193 13.10 5.31 0.87
N ASP A 194 11.87 5.77 0.63
CA ASP A 194 11.18 6.73 1.45
C ASP A 194 9.95 6.09 2.13
N ASN A 195 9.53 6.70 3.22
CA ASN A 195 8.41 6.26 4.04
C ASN A 195 7.49 7.44 4.32
N ILE A 196 6.47 7.56 3.49
CA ILE A 196 5.64 8.76 3.36
C ILE A 196 4.29 8.59 4.06
N GLY A 197 3.93 9.59 4.85
CA GLY A 197 2.56 9.82 5.32
C GLY A 197 1.69 10.38 4.20
N ILE A 198 0.41 10.00 4.19
CA ILE A 198 -0.57 10.50 3.21
C ILE A 198 -1.83 10.92 3.96
N SER A 199 -2.18 12.20 3.90
CA SER A 199 -3.34 12.75 4.60
C SER A 199 -4.07 13.77 3.74
N LYS A 200 -5.33 14.07 4.06
CA LYS A 200 -6.08 15.16 3.45
C LYS A 200 -5.66 16.48 4.09
N PRO A 201 -5.32 17.52 3.30
CA PRO A 201 -4.99 18.84 3.84
C PRO A 201 -6.13 19.44 4.67
N ASN A 202 -5.77 20.25 5.66
CA ASN A 202 -6.73 20.99 6.52
C ASN A 202 -7.69 20.08 7.31
N THR A 203 -7.21 18.91 7.75
CA THR A 203 -7.98 17.97 8.59
C THR A 203 -7.36 17.74 9.96
N ASP A 204 -6.71 18.74 10.55
CA ASP A 204 -6.03 18.67 11.86
C ASP A 204 -7.01 18.67 13.05
N PHE A 205 -7.94 17.72 13.03
CA PHE A 205 -8.94 17.49 14.08
C PHE A 205 -8.38 16.54 15.16
N SER A 206 -9.13 16.31 16.23
CA SER A 206 -8.79 15.29 17.24
C SER A 206 -9.16 13.87 16.82
N LYS A 207 -10.06 13.73 15.84
CA LYS A 207 -10.48 12.46 15.23
C LYS A 207 -11.00 12.70 13.80
N PRO A 208 -11.14 11.64 12.97
CA PRO A 208 -11.69 11.75 11.62
C PRO A 208 -13.10 12.34 11.62
N SER A 209 -13.44 13.12 10.59
CA SER A 209 -14.69 13.90 10.53
C SER A 209 -15.96 13.05 10.38
N TRP A 210 -15.81 11.81 9.90
CA TRP A 210 -16.89 10.89 9.59
C TRP A 210 -17.16 9.85 10.69
N LYS A 211 -16.58 10.01 11.89
CA LYS A 211 -16.72 9.11 13.05
C LYS A 211 -17.34 9.77 14.27
#